data_AF-A0A9P8CC23-F1
#
_entry.id   AF-A0A9P8CC23-F1
#
_cell.length_a   1.000
_cell.length_b   1.000
_cell.length_c   1.000
_cell.angle_alpha   90.00
_cell.angle_beta   90.00
_cell.angle_gamma   90.00
#
_symmetry.space_group_name_H-M   'P 1'
#
loop_
_entity.id
_entity.type
_entity.pdbx_description
1 polymer ?
#
loop_
_entity_poly.entity_id
_entity_poly.type
_entity_poly.pdbx_seq_one_letter_code
_entity_poly.pdbx_strand_id
1 'polypeptide(L)'
;MGYADGSQVCGDFFTDELSFGSNSLTGFLMRLATTGNECSLQGLMGVGLKIPSYQSIIESMKSSPGFQLYLDFKYLTPQVTFDFGFAHGGLTIKVPAKELVETLATKPDDLFNNSIDTPCQFILHSSQDRVILCDAFLRSVYVVYDLMSHLNGLATINFNSTTSNVVELSLHRNRYLWLSTCLARYRRLIPEQR
;
A
#
# COMPACT_ATOMS: atom_id res chain seq x y z
N MET A 1 -10.03 3.50 19.01
CA MET A 1 -9.59 3.04 17.67
C MET A 1 -8.39 2.14 17.91
N GLY A 2 -8.38 0.95 17.33
CA GLY A 2 -7.23 0.05 17.36
C GLY A 2 -6.67 -0.15 15.94
N TYR A 3 -5.38 -0.41 15.83
CA TYR A 3 -4.68 -0.60 14.56
C TYR A 3 -4.11 -2.02 14.46
N ALA A 4 -3.53 -2.34 13.29
CA ALA A 4 -3.14 -3.71 12.94
C ALA A 4 -1.94 -4.24 13.74
N ASP A 5 -1.13 -3.35 14.31
CA ASP A 5 0.00 -3.64 15.19
C ASP A 5 -0.40 -3.85 16.66
N GLY A 6 -1.71 -3.77 16.98
CA GLY A 6 -2.21 -3.86 18.35
C GLY A 6 -2.21 -2.52 19.10
N SER A 7 -1.72 -1.46 18.44
CA SER A 7 -1.78 -0.10 18.94
C SER A 7 -3.23 0.36 19.10
N GLN A 8 -3.51 1.16 20.11
CA GLN A 8 -4.83 1.64 20.44
C GLN A 8 -4.78 3.07 20.97
N VAL A 9 -5.74 3.85 20.50
CA VAL A 9 -5.96 5.22 20.95
C VAL A 9 -7.42 5.39 21.36
N CYS A 10 -7.60 5.93 22.56
CA CYS A 10 -8.86 6.30 23.19
C CYS A 10 -8.88 7.80 23.47
N GLY A 11 -10.07 8.37 23.49
CA GLY A 11 -10.27 9.79 23.78
C GLY A 11 -11.46 10.38 23.04
N ASP A 12 -11.61 11.69 23.19
CA ASP A 12 -12.86 12.39 22.92
C ASP A 12 -12.89 13.04 21.55
N PHE A 13 -14.09 13.10 20.97
CA PHE A 13 -14.31 13.81 19.73
C PHE A 13 -14.47 15.29 19.99
N PHE A 14 -13.84 16.10 19.14
CA PHE A 14 -14.02 17.55 19.11
C PHE A 14 -14.04 18.03 17.67
N THR A 15 -14.59 19.22 17.44
CA THR A 15 -14.61 19.87 16.13
C THR A 15 -13.78 21.13 16.18
N ASP A 16 -12.96 21.34 15.15
CA ASP A 16 -12.13 22.56 15.04
C ASP A 16 -11.95 22.96 13.58
N GLU A 17 -11.25 24.05 13.34
CA GLU A 17 -10.78 24.45 12.01
C GLU A 17 -9.49 23.69 11.65
N LEU A 18 -9.53 22.92 10.56
CA LEU A 18 -8.35 22.30 9.97
C LEU A 18 -7.86 23.14 8.80
N SER A 19 -6.70 23.78 8.96
CA SER A 19 -6.03 24.54 7.89
C SER A 19 -4.91 23.76 7.21
N PHE A 20 -4.86 23.81 5.88
CA PHE A 20 -3.79 23.25 5.06
C PHE A 20 -3.46 24.17 3.89
N GLY A 21 -2.20 24.60 3.81
CA GLY A 21 -1.80 25.64 2.87
C GLY A 21 -2.59 26.93 3.11
N SER A 22 -3.27 27.42 2.08
CA SER A 22 -4.12 28.62 2.14
C SER A 22 -5.60 28.34 2.40
N ASN A 23 -5.99 27.07 2.60
CA ASN A 23 -7.38 26.66 2.76
C ASN A 23 -7.67 26.23 4.19
N SER A 24 -8.91 26.46 4.63
CA SER A 24 -9.41 26.04 5.94
C SER A 24 -10.74 25.31 5.81
N LEU A 25 -10.91 24.27 6.63
CA LEU A 25 -12.16 23.54 6.79
C LEU A 25 -12.67 23.76 8.22
N THR A 26 -13.78 24.47 8.36
CA THR A 26 -14.42 24.70 9.67
C THR A 26 -15.30 23.52 10.08
N GLY A 27 -15.37 23.26 11.39
CA GLY A 27 -16.19 22.17 11.93
C GLY A 27 -15.66 20.78 11.59
N PHE A 28 -14.36 20.65 11.29
CA PHE A 28 -13.74 19.37 10.99
C PHE A 28 -13.69 18.52 12.25
N LEU A 29 -14.27 17.31 12.19
CA LEU A 29 -14.33 16.40 13.33
C LEU A 29 -12.98 15.69 13.52
N MET A 30 -12.41 15.83 14.70
CA MET A 30 -11.16 15.23 15.13
C MET A 30 -11.37 14.45 16.42
N ARG A 31 -10.38 13.64 16.79
CA ARG A 31 -10.39 12.93 18.07
C ARG A 31 -9.10 13.21 18.81
N LEU A 32 -9.22 13.78 20.01
CA LEU A 32 -8.09 14.02 20.89
C LEU A 32 -7.73 12.71 21.59
N ALA A 33 -6.50 12.25 21.41
CA ALA A 33 -5.99 11.08 22.11
C ALA A 33 -5.76 11.43 23.60
N THR A 34 -6.52 10.84 24.52
CA THR A 34 -6.36 11.05 25.96
C THR A 34 -5.67 9.87 26.64
N THR A 35 -5.84 8.68 26.08
CA THR A 35 -5.22 7.44 26.56
C THR A 35 -4.90 6.54 25.38
N GLY A 36 -3.88 5.70 25.53
CA GLY A 36 -3.47 4.74 24.52
C GLY A 36 -2.35 3.88 25.08
N ASN A 37 -2.11 2.74 24.45
CA ASN A 37 -0.96 1.89 24.76
C ASN A 37 0.27 2.27 23.94
N GLU A 38 0.21 3.40 23.21
CA GLU A 38 1.16 3.74 22.15
C GLU A 38 1.62 5.18 22.28
N CYS A 39 2.94 5.32 22.47
CA CYS A 39 3.63 6.59 22.65
C CYS A 39 4.08 7.17 21.31
N SER A 40 3.19 7.25 20.32
CA SER A 40 3.52 8.05 19.13
C SER A 40 3.50 9.53 19.52
N LEU A 41 4.60 10.24 19.28
CA LEU A 41 4.68 11.70 19.44
C LEU A 41 3.88 12.47 18.38
N GLN A 42 3.14 11.78 17.51
CA GLN A 42 2.47 12.35 16.35
C GLN A 42 1.01 11.87 16.25
N GLY A 43 0.12 12.78 15.87
CA GLY A 43 -1.27 12.46 15.55
C GLY A 43 -1.41 11.74 14.20
N LEU A 44 -2.51 11.02 14.02
CA LEU A 44 -2.82 10.31 12.78
C LEU A 44 -3.99 10.97 12.05
N MET A 45 -3.81 11.31 10.77
CA MET A 45 -4.86 11.79 9.89
C MET A 45 -5.30 10.67 8.94
N GLY A 46 -6.48 10.12 9.17
CA GLY A 46 -7.08 9.14 8.27
C GLY A 46 -7.73 9.81 7.06
N VAL A 47 -7.25 9.49 5.86
CA VAL A 47 -7.83 9.98 4.58
C VAL A 47 -8.53 8.87 3.77
N GLY A 48 -8.62 7.67 4.34
CA GLY A 48 -9.19 6.49 3.68
C GLY A 48 -10.71 6.36 3.83
N LEU A 49 -11.30 5.48 3.03
CA LEU A 49 -12.71 5.10 3.14
C LEU A 49 -12.93 4.11 4.28
N LYS A 50 -14.18 4.02 4.74
CA LYS A 50 -14.62 2.90 5.57
C LYS A 50 -14.62 1.63 4.71
N ILE A 51 -13.67 0.74 4.95
CA ILE A 51 -13.55 -0.52 4.24
C ILE A 51 -14.56 -1.52 4.83
N PRO A 52 -15.47 -2.11 4.04
CA PRO A 52 -16.24 -3.28 4.47
C PRO A 52 -15.28 -4.43 4.79
N SER A 53 -15.56 -5.22 5.83
CA SER A 53 -14.76 -6.40 6.15
C SER A 53 -14.86 -7.43 5.02
N TYR A 54 -13.93 -7.41 4.07
CA TYR A 54 -13.81 -8.42 3.04
C TYR A 54 -12.85 -9.50 3.53
N GLN A 55 -13.38 -10.70 3.78
CA GLN A 55 -12.55 -11.90 3.88
C GLN A 55 -12.26 -12.40 2.48
N SER A 56 -11.05 -12.21 1.98
CA SER A 56 -10.58 -12.97 0.83
C SER A 56 -9.06 -12.89 0.63
N ILE A 57 -8.50 -14.05 0.25
CA ILE A 57 -7.17 -14.29 -0.34
C ILE A 57 -5.96 -14.15 0.61
N ILE A 58 -6.09 -14.60 1.85
CA ILE A 58 -4.90 -14.88 2.68
C ILE A 58 -5.02 -16.31 3.18
N GLU A 59 -4.90 -17.26 2.27
CA GLU A 59 -4.65 -18.65 2.66
C GLU A 59 -3.18 -19.00 2.51
N SER A 60 -2.49 -18.36 1.57
CA SER A 60 -1.08 -18.64 1.25
C SER A 60 -0.08 -17.93 2.15
N MET A 61 -0.49 -16.93 2.95
CA MET A 61 0.32 -16.33 4.03
C MET A 61 -0.24 -16.67 5.43
N LYS A 62 -1.03 -17.76 5.55
CA LYS A 62 -1.42 -18.28 6.87
C LYS A 62 -0.18 -18.89 7.53
N SER A 63 0.36 -18.16 8.50
CA SER A 63 1.24 -18.60 9.58
C SER A 63 2.10 -19.84 9.27
N SER A 64 3.24 -19.64 8.61
CA SER A 64 4.40 -20.45 8.98
C SER A 64 5.00 -19.83 10.26
N PRO A 65 5.56 -20.61 11.20
CA PRO A 65 6.25 -20.04 12.36
C PRO A 65 7.24 -18.99 11.87
N GLY A 66 7.14 -17.78 12.44
CA GLY A 66 7.82 -16.58 11.95
C GLY A 66 9.31 -16.80 11.78
N PHE A 67 9.73 -17.11 10.57
CA PHE A 67 11.14 -17.20 10.22
C PHE A 67 11.59 -15.80 9.81
N GLN A 68 12.37 -15.16 10.68
CA GLN A 68 13.06 -13.92 10.32
C GLN A 68 14.23 -14.29 9.40
N LEU A 69 14.09 -13.94 8.12
CA LEU A 69 15.14 -14.09 7.13
C LEU A 69 16.17 -12.99 7.32
N TYR A 70 17.35 -13.38 7.77
CA TYR A 70 18.50 -12.50 7.83
C TYR A 70 19.39 -12.69 6.60
N LEU A 71 19.85 -11.58 6.05
CA LEU A 71 20.73 -11.54 4.89
C LEU A 71 21.77 -10.44 5.03
N ASP A 72 22.87 -10.56 4.30
CA ASP A 72 23.88 -9.51 4.24
C ASP A 72 23.45 -8.42 3.26
N PHE A 73 23.42 -7.17 3.73
CA PHE A 73 23.08 -6.00 2.94
C PHE A 73 23.89 -5.89 1.64
N LYS A 74 25.13 -6.41 1.62
CA LYS A 74 26.01 -6.36 0.44
C LYS A 74 25.41 -7.02 -0.81
N TYR A 75 24.48 -7.95 -0.64
CA TYR A 75 23.81 -8.61 -1.76
C TYR A 75 22.62 -7.83 -2.31
N LEU A 76 22.18 -6.77 -1.63
CA LEU A 76 21.02 -5.95 -2.02
C LEU A 76 21.42 -4.82 -2.97
N THR A 77 21.89 -5.21 -4.15
CA THR A 77 22.20 -4.26 -5.21
C THR A 77 20.93 -3.64 -5.80
N PRO A 78 21.00 -2.46 -6.45
CA PRO A 78 19.84 -1.83 -7.08
C PRO A 78 19.13 -2.67 -8.16
N GLN A 79 19.77 -3.71 -8.67
CA GLN A 79 19.20 -4.61 -9.67
C GLN A 79 18.29 -5.69 -9.06
N VAL A 80 18.46 -6.00 -7.78
CA VAL A 80 17.63 -6.99 -7.09
C VAL A 80 16.30 -6.33 -6.72
N THR A 81 15.21 -6.89 -7.25
CA THR A 81 13.86 -6.34 -7.08
C THR A 81 12.88 -7.43 -6.66
N PHE A 82 11.87 -7.03 -5.90
CA PHE A 82 10.66 -7.80 -5.63
C PHE A 82 9.55 -7.27 -6.54
N ASP A 83 9.00 -8.17 -7.35
CA ASP A 83 8.00 -7.85 -8.36
C ASP A 83 6.60 -8.11 -7.81
N PHE A 84 5.78 -7.07 -7.74
CA PHE A 84 4.37 -7.13 -7.33
C PHE A 84 3.48 -7.08 -8.58
N GLY A 85 2.84 -8.20 -8.90
CA GLY A 85 1.92 -8.33 -10.02
C GLY A 85 0.49 -7.96 -9.64
N PHE A 86 -0.15 -7.12 -10.45
CA PHE A 86 -1.54 -6.68 -10.32
C PHE A 86 -2.36 -7.01 -11.57
N ALA A 87 -3.69 -6.99 -11.41
CA ALA A 87 -4.64 -7.15 -12.51
C ALA A 87 -4.39 -8.42 -13.36
N HIS A 88 -4.02 -9.54 -12.72
CA HIS A 88 -3.78 -10.84 -13.37
C HIS A 88 -2.80 -10.78 -14.55
N GLY A 89 -1.63 -10.16 -14.34
CA GLY A 89 -0.57 -10.06 -15.34
C GLY A 89 -0.55 -8.76 -16.13
N GLY A 90 -1.27 -7.73 -15.67
CA GLY A 90 -1.28 -6.42 -16.30
C GLY A 90 -0.11 -5.54 -15.88
N LEU A 91 -0.11 -5.11 -14.61
CA LEU A 91 0.89 -4.18 -14.08
C LEU A 91 1.84 -4.92 -13.13
N THR A 92 3.14 -4.77 -13.35
CA THR A 92 4.18 -5.26 -12.43
C THR A 92 4.95 -4.08 -11.85
N ILE A 93 4.88 -3.91 -10.53
CA ILE A 93 5.66 -2.92 -9.79
C ILE A 93 6.92 -3.58 -9.27
N LYS A 94 8.07 -3.06 -9.68
CA LYS A 94 9.39 -3.55 -9.26
C LYS A 94 9.87 -2.71 -8.08
N VAL A 95 9.88 -3.31 -6.89
CA VAL A 95 10.38 -2.64 -5.68
C VAL A 95 11.83 -3.08 -5.45
N PRO A 96 12.80 -2.16 -5.36
CA PRO A 96 14.17 -2.52 -5.00
C PRO A 96 14.21 -3.27 -3.68
N ALA A 97 14.90 -4.40 -3.62
CA ALA A 97 14.96 -5.24 -2.42
C ALA A 97 15.50 -4.49 -1.19
N LYS A 98 16.37 -3.49 -1.40
CA LYS A 98 16.86 -2.60 -0.34
C LYS A 98 15.77 -1.80 0.39
N GLU A 99 14.63 -1.53 -0.25
CA GLU A 99 13.50 -0.80 0.37
C GLU A 99 12.68 -1.72 1.28
N LEU A 100 12.77 -3.04 1.07
CA LEU A 100 12.03 -4.05 1.81
C LEU A 100 12.83 -4.66 2.96
N VAL A 101 13.98 -4.08 3.30
CA VAL A 101 14.79 -4.53 4.42
C VAL A 101 15.14 -3.37 5.34
N GLU A 102 15.47 -3.71 6.57
CA GLU A 102 16.08 -2.80 7.54
C GLU A 102 17.39 -3.40 8.06
N THR A 103 18.37 -2.53 8.32
CA THR A 103 19.65 -2.92 8.91
C THR A 103 19.50 -3.13 10.41
N LEU A 104 20.07 -4.22 10.93
CA LEU A 104 20.08 -4.46 12.37
C LEU A 104 21.16 -3.61 13.04
N ALA A 105 20.79 -2.93 14.13
CA ALA A 105 21.71 -2.10 14.90
C ALA A 105 22.77 -2.91 15.66
N THR A 106 22.45 -4.16 16.02
CA THR A 106 23.38 -5.10 16.66
C THR A 106 23.48 -6.34 15.80
N LYS A 107 24.69 -6.89 15.66
CA LYS A 107 24.85 -8.25 15.14
C LYS A 107 24.35 -9.18 16.24
N PRO A 108 23.40 -10.08 15.97
CA PRO A 108 23.12 -11.18 16.89
C PRO A 108 24.39 -12.03 16.93
N ASP A 109 25.22 -11.81 17.97
CA ASP A 109 26.61 -12.29 18.03
C ASP A 109 26.73 -13.83 17.92
N ASP A 110 25.64 -14.56 18.16
CA ASP A 110 25.61 -16.03 18.12
C ASP A 110 25.02 -16.63 16.82
N LEU A 111 24.35 -15.85 15.96
CA LEU A 111 23.63 -16.42 14.79
C LEU A 111 24.47 -16.48 13.52
N PHE A 112 25.52 -15.66 13.42
CA PHE A 112 26.18 -15.42 12.13
C PHE A 112 27.62 -15.85 12.03
N ASN A 113 28.29 -16.41 13.05
CA ASN A 113 29.69 -16.87 12.99
C ASN A 113 30.62 -15.90 12.20
N ASN A 114 30.38 -14.58 12.28
CA ASN A 114 31.05 -13.54 11.48
C ASN A 114 30.91 -13.61 9.94
N SER A 115 29.98 -14.40 9.40
CA SER A 115 29.72 -14.55 7.97
C SER A 115 28.92 -13.41 7.34
N ILE A 116 28.32 -12.54 8.17
CA ILE A 116 27.54 -11.39 7.72
C ILE A 116 28.18 -10.09 8.22
N ASP A 117 28.52 -9.23 7.26
CA ASP A 117 29.17 -7.94 7.54
C ASP A 117 28.14 -6.92 8.02
N THR A 118 27.02 -6.80 7.31
CA THR A 118 25.92 -5.89 7.62
C THR A 118 24.59 -6.66 7.63
N PRO A 119 24.17 -7.21 8.78
CA PRO A 119 22.95 -8.00 8.83
C PRO A 119 21.71 -7.12 8.65
N CYS A 120 20.83 -7.57 7.78
CA CYS A 120 19.53 -6.95 7.53
C CYS A 120 18.43 -8.01 7.61
N GLN A 121 17.20 -7.56 7.85
CA GLN A 121 16.01 -8.41 7.82
C GLN A 121 14.92 -7.78 6.97
N PHE A 122 14.00 -8.59 6.46
CA PHE A 122 12.84 -8.07 5.74
C PHE A 122 11.85 -7.38 6.68
N ILE A 123 11.35 -6.22 6.26
CA ILE A 123 10.27 -5.48 6.94
C ILE A 123 8.87 -5.98 6.52
N LEU A 124 8.78 -7.26 6.17
CA LEU A 124 7.55 -7.92 5.77
C LEU A 124 7.04 -8.77 6.94
N HIS A 125 5.86 -8.44 7.43
CA HIS A 125 5.25 -9.13 8.56
C HIS A 125 4.06 -9.97 8.08
N SER A 126 3.91 -11.16 8.67
CA SER A 126 2.71 -11.96 8.46
C SER A 126 1.49 -11.22 8.98
N SER A 127 0.41 -11.23 8.22
CA SER A 127 -0.88 -10.68 8.62
C SER A 127 -1.94 -11.76 8.51
N GLN A 128 -2.90 -11.76 9.44
CA GLN A 128 -3.92 -12.81 9.53
C GLN A 128 -5.07 -12.57 8.53
N ASP A 129 -5.51 -11.33 8.40
CA ASP A 129 -6.80 -11.03 7.75
C ASP A 129 -6.69 -10.10 6.54
N ARG A 130 -5.58 -9.37 6.40
CA ARG A 130 -5.39 -8.37 5.32
C ARG A 130 -3.94 -8.23 4.90
N VAL A 131 -3.66 -8.12 3.60
CA VAL A 131 -2.33 -7.75 3.10
C VAL A 131 -2.25 -6.23 3.06
N ILE A 132 -1.26 -5.66 3.73
CA ILE A 132 -1.02 -4.22 3.74
C ILE A 132 0.26 -3.96 2.94
N LEU A 133 0.15 -3.14 1.89
CA LEU A 133 1.30 -2.64 1.15
C LEU A 133 1.68 -1.28 1.73
N CYS A 134 2.79 -1.26 2.47
CA CYS A 134 3.24 -0.10 3.25
C CYS A 134 4.10 0.88 2.45
N ASP A 135 4.73 1.82 3.15
CA ASP A 135 5.55 2.90 2.60
C ASP A 135 6.65 2.40 1.64
N ALA A 136 7.33 1.30 1.95
CA ALA A 136 8.37 0.73 1.10
C ALA A 136 7.85 0.39 -0.31
N PHE A 137 6.63 -0.12 -0.41
CA PHE A 137 5.95 -0.33 -1.69
C PHE A 137 5.51 1.02 -2.29
N LEU A 138 4.87 1.89 -1.49
CA LEU A 138 4.33 3.18 -1.95
C LEU A 138 5.40 4.14 -2.46
N ARG A 139 6.66 4.00 -2.05
CA ARG A 139 7.79 4.77 -2.61
C ARG A 139 8.08 4.45 -4.07
N SER A 140 7.67 3.27 -4.57
CA SER A 140 7.95 2.81 -5.93
C SER A 140 6.79 3.01 -6.91
N VAL A 141 5.65 3.54 -6.44
CA VAL A 141 4.41 3.64 -7.21
C VAL A 141 3.73 4.99 -7.01
N TYR A 142 3.17 5.54 -8.07
CA TYR A 142 2.21 6.62 -8.00
C TYR A 142 0.81 6.02 -7.84
N VAL A 143 0.13 6.37 -6.75
CA VAL A 143 -1.22 5.89 -6.44
C VAL A 143 -2.23 7.01 -6.56
N VAL A 144 -3.28 6.77 -7.33
CA VAL A 144 -4.45 7.65 -7.43
C VAL A 144 -5.61 6.97 -6.72
N TYR A 145 -6.07 7.57 -5.63
CA TYR A 145 -7.25 7.11 -4.89
C TYR A 145 -8.49 7.85 -5.39
N ASP A 146 -9.30 7.20 -6.23
CA ASP A 146 -10.63 7.73 -6.60
C ASP A 146 -11.67 7.20 -5.61
N LEU A 147 -11.91 8.02 -4.57
CA LEU A 147 -12.84 7.69 -3.50
C LEU A 147 -14.31 7.67 -3.98
N MET A 148 -14.64 8.37 -5.07
CA MET A 148 -16.01 8.40 -5.59
C MET A 148 -16.32 7.12 -6.38
N SER A 149 -15.39 6.71 -7.24
CA SER A 149 -15.54 5.50 -8.06
C SER A 149 -15.16 4.22 -7.32
N HIS A 150 -14.58 4.32 -6.12
CA HIS A 150 -14.03 3.19 -5.35
C HIS A 150 -12.97 2.41 -6.15
N LEU A 151 -12.17 3.13 -6.94
CA LEU A 151 -11.12 2.57 -7.78
C LEU A 151 -9.78 3.18 -7.42
N ASN A 152 -8.74 2.35 -7.53
CA ASN A 152 -7.36 2.79 -7.32
C ASN A 152 -6.59 2.67 -8.64
N GLY A 153 -6.00 3.78 -9.07
CA GLY A 153 -5.06 3.81 -10.18
C GLY A 153 -3.63 3.61 -9.67
N LEU A 154 -2.85 2.77 -10.34
CA LEU A 154 -1.44 2.52 -10.01
C LEU A 154 -0.57 2.71 -11.25
N ALA A 155 0.59 3.35 -11.07
CA ALA A 155 1.62 3.46 -12.10
C ALA A 155 3.00 3.47 -11.45
N THR A 156 4.01 2.91 -12.12
CA THR A 156 5.40 2.98 -11.63
C THR A 156 5.87 4.42 -11.53
N ILE A 157 6.58 4.76 -10.45
CA ILE A 157 7.09 6.11 -10.24
C ILE A 157 8.19 6.48 -11.25
N ASN A 158 8.25 7.75 -11.62
CA ASN A 158 9.35 8.33 -12.41
C ASN A 158 10.14 9.33 -11.55
N PHE A 159 11.22 8.85 -10.90
CA PHE A 159 12.01 9.67 -9.96
C PHE A 159 12.76 10.84 -10.60
N ASN A 160 13.04 10.78 -11.90
CA ASN A 160 13.82 11.81 -12.60
C ASN A 160 12.95 12.68 -13.51
N SER A 161 11.66 12.81 -13.17
CA SER A 161 10.75 13.67 -13.91
C SER A 161 11.09 15.14 -13.65
N THR A 162 11.47 15.86 -14.70
CA THR A 162 11.74 17.31 -14.65
C THR A 162 10.56 18.14 -15.14
N THR A 163 9.50 17.47 -15.63
CA THR A 163 8.31 18.09 -16.19
C THR A 163 7.09 17.72 -15.35
N SER A 164 6.16 18.66 -15.21
CA SER A 164 4.90 18.40 -14.51
C SER A 164 3.73 18.52 -15.49
N ASN A 165 2.75 17.64 -15.33
CA ASN A 165 1.46 17.73 -16.02
C ASN A 165 0.38 17.27 -15.04
N VAL A 166 -0.09 18.21 -14.22
CA VAL A 166 -1.12 17.95 -13.21
C VAL A 166 -2.48 18.10 -13.88
N VAL A 167 -3.25 17.01 -13.91
CA VAL A 167 -4.58 16.96 -14.51
C VAL A 167 -5.60 16.64 -13.43
N GLU A 168 -6.69 17.40 -13.39
CA GLU A 168 -7.80 17.15 -12.47
C GLU A 168 -8.46 15.80 -12.78
N LEU A 169 -8.79 15.05 -11.73
CA LEU A 169 -9.62 13.85 -11.85
C LEU A 169 -11.05 14.27 -12.20
N SER A 170 -11.34 14.27 -13.49
CA SER A 170 -12.69 14.52 -13.98
C SER A 170 -13.55 13.28 -13.71
N LEU A 171 -14.66 13.46 -12.98
CA LEU A 171 -15.68 12.42 -12.86
C LEU A 171 -16.14 12.02 -14.26
N HIS A 172 -16.00 10.74 -14.60
CA HIS A 172 -16.49 10.22 -15.87
C HIS A 172 -18.02 10.21 -15.85
N ARG A 173 -18.63 11.35 -16.16
CA ARG A 173 -20.09 11.57 -16.14
C ARG A 173 -20.81 10.95 -17.35
N ASN A 174 -20.23 9.90 -17.95
CA ASN A 174 -20.83 9.13 -19.03
C ASN A 174 -20.77 7.63 -18.71
N ARG A 175 -21.73 7.18 -17.88
CA ARG A 175 -22.21 5.81 -17.97
C ARG A 175 -22.83 5.65 -19.37
N TYR A 176 -22.54 4.53 -20.05
CA TYR A 176 -23.15 4.04 -21.31
C TYR A 176 -22.38 4.08 -22.65
N LEU A 177 -21.10 4.47 -22.74
CA LEU A 177 -20.39 4.43 -24.05
C LEU A 177 -19.20 3.46 -24.19
N TRP A 178 -18.97 2.54 -23.25
CA TRP A 178 -17.88 1.55 -23.32
C TRP A 178 -18.32 0.08 -23.43
N LEU A 179 -19.63 -0.20 -23.51
CA LEU A 179 -20.14 -1.57 -23.73
C LEU A 179 -20.28 -1.97 -25.21
N SER A 180 -20.02 -1.06 -26.17
CA SER A 180 -20.24 -1.33 -27.60
C SER A 180 -19.05 -1.92 -28.36
N THR A 181 -17.83 -1.96 -27.80
CA THR A 181 -16.66 -2.48 -28.52
C THR A 181 -16.12 -3.83 -28.05
N CYS A 182 -16.61 -4.39 -26.93
CA CYS A 182 -16.25 -5.74 -26.50
C CYS A 182 -17.26 -6.83 -26.89
N LEU A 183 -18.56 -6.51 -27.04
CA LEU A 183 -19.60 -7.47 -27.45
C LEU A 183 -19.76 -7.62 -28.98
N ALA A 184 -19.16 -6.75 -29.79
CA ALA A 184 -19.25 -6.82 -31.25
C ALA A 184 -18.32 -7.87 -31.90
N ARG A 185 -17.40 -8.47 -31.14
CA ARG A 185 -16.42 -9.44 -31.66
C ARG A 185 -16.73 -10.91 -31.37
N TYR A 186 -17.74 -11.21 -30.55
CA TYR A 186 -18.13 -12.58 -30.21
C TYR A 186 -19.35 -13.10 -31.01
N ARG A 187 -20.04 -12.25 -31.77
CA ARG A 187 -21.20 -12.64 -32.61
C ARG A 187 -20.84 -13.06 -34.04
N ARG A 188 -19.58 -13.35 -34.33
CA ARG A 188 -19.09 -13.69 -35.69
C ARG A 188 -18.51 -15.11 -35.84
N LEU A 189 -18.79 -16.02 -34.90
CA LEU A 189 -18.27 -17.40 -34.90
C LEU A 189 -19.31 -18.51 -34.62
N ILE A 190 -20.61 -18.27 -34.87
CA ILE A 190 -21.59 -19.36 -34.95
C ILE A 190 -22.04 -19.46 -36.41
N PRO A 191 -21.61 -20.47 -37.18
CA PRO A 191 -22.23 -20.77 -38.46
C PRO A 191 -23.66 -21.26 -38.22
N GLU A 192 -24.60 -20.59 -38.87
CA GLU A 192 -25.99 -21.00 -39.01
C GLU A 192 -26.02 -22.41 -39.62
N GLN A 193 -26.32 -23.41 -38.80
CA GLN A 193 -26.71 -24.74 -39.31
C GLN A 193 -28.22 -24.69 -39.56
N ARG A 194 -28.53 -24.97 -40.82
CA ARG A 194 -29.85 -25.04 -41.45
C ARG A 194 -30.80 -25.99 -40.73
#